data_AF-A0A6N7MEH3-F1
#
_entry.id   AF-A0A6N7MEH3-F1
#
_cell.length_a   1.000
_cell.length_b   1.000
_cell.length_c   1.000
_cell.angle_alpha   90.00
_cell.angle_beta   90.00
_cell.angle_gamma   90.00
#
_symmetry.space_group_name_H-M   'P 1'
#
loop_
_entity.id
_entity.type
_entity.pdbx_description
1 polymer ?
#
loop_
_entity_poly.entity_id
_entity_poly.type
_entity_poly.pdbx_seq_one_letter_code
_entity_poly.pdbx_strand_id
1 'polypeptide(L)'
;GYSASKFAITGFLETIRIENMKKGLHVLIFAPGFTSTNVRKTALVANGTAQGESPRQEGKMMTPEQVAKHMVRGIRKRKRCIVLTFDGKASVFIKKFFPGLLDKLFYNHMAKEPDSPFR
;
A
#
# COMPACT_ATOMS: atom_id res chain seq x y z
N GLY A 1 -7.70 9.18 8.01
CA GLY A 1 -8.29 9.26 6.65
C GLY A 1 -7.75 8.19 5.72
N TYR A 2 -6.57 8.41 5.12
CA TYR A 2 -6.00 7.56 4.06
C TYR A 2 -6.03 6.04 4.35
N SER A 3 -5.41 5.61 5.45
CA SER A 3 -5.30 4.18 5.78
C SER A 3 -6.66 3.51 6.00
N ALA A 4 -7.59 4.20 6.66
CA ALA A 4 -8.95 3.71 6.87
C ALA A 4 -9.70 3.52 5.54
N SER A 5 -9.61 4.50 4.62
CA SER A 5 -10.23 4.39 3.30
C SER A 5 -9.63 3.26 2.46
N LYS A 6 -8.30 3.04 2.52
CA LYS A 6 -7.63 1.91 1.83
C LYS A 6 -8.00 0.55 2.43
N PHE A 7 -8.26 0.48 3.73
CA PHE A 7 -8.79 -0.72 4.36
C PHE A 7 -10.24 -0.99 3.93
N ALA A 8 -11.10 0.02 3.96
CA ALA A 8 -12.51 -0.09 3.56
C ALA A 8 -12.66 -0.57 2.12
N ILE A 9 -11.91 0.00 1.17
CA ILE A 9 -11.99 -0.43 -0.23
C ILE A 9 -11.48 -1.86 -0.44
N THR A 10 -10.53 -2.31 0.39
CA THR A 10 -10.04 -3.69 0.34
C THR A 10 -11.17 -4.65 0.70
N GLY A 11 -11.85 -4.45 1.83
CA GLY A 11 -12.99 -5.28 2.24
C GLY A 11 -14.12 -5.27 1.23
N PHE A 12 -14.48 -4.10 0.71
CA PHE A 12 -15.50 -3.96 -0.34
C PHE A 12 -15.18 -4.79 -1.59
N LEU A 13 -13.93 -4.75 -2.07
CA LEU A 13 -13.50 -5.54 -3.24
C LEU A 13 -13.48 -7.05 -2.95
N GLU A 14 -13.22 -7.45 -1.71
CA GLU A 14 -13.33 -8.86 -1.32
C GLU A 14 -14.77 -9.35 -1.37
N THR A 15 -15.73 -8.54 -0.91
CA THR A 15 -17.17 -8.84 -1.00
C THR A 15 -17.61 -8.99 -2.46
N ILE A 16 -17.30 -8.01 -3.33
CA ILE A 16 -17.62 -8.07 -4.77
C ILE A 16 -17.10 -9.37 -5.38
N ARG A 17 -15.88 -9.77 -5.04
CA ARG A 17 -15.28 -11.00 -5.57
C ARG A 17 -16.11 -12.23 -5.21
N ILE A 18 -16.55 -12.33 -3.96
CA ILE A 18 -17.32 -13.48 -3.44
C ILE A 18 -18.69 -13.55 -4.12
N GLU A 19 -19.41 -12.44 -4.17
CA GLU A 19 -20.76 -12.34 -4.78
C GLU A 19 -20.77 -12.69 -6.28
N ASN A 20 -19.62 -12.58 -6.95
CA ASN A 20 -19.48 -12.82 -8.38
C ASN A 20 -18.63 -14.07 -8.70
N MET A 21 -18.32 -14.93 -7.73
CA MET A 21 -17.47 -16.12 -7.91
C MET A 21 -17.91 -17.05 -9.05
N LYS A 22 -19.22 -17.14 -9.31
CA LYS A 22 -19.79 -18.00 -10.36
C LYS A 22 -20.17 -17.25 -11.64
N LYS A 23 -19.92 -15.93 -11.69
CA LYS A 23 -20.29 -15.05 -12.80
C LYS A 23 -19.11 -14.72 -13.73
N GLY A 24 -17.95 -15.32 -13.51
CA GLY A 24 -16.75 -15.11 -14.33
C GLY A 24 -16.00 -13.79 -14.09
N LEU A 25 -16.49 -12.92 -13.20
CA LEU A 25 -15.85 -11.66 -12.83
C LEU A 25 -14.53 -11.90 -12.09
N HIS A 26 -13.45 -11.31 -12.57
CA HIS A 26 -12.16 -11.31 -11.90
C HIS A 26 -11.96 -9.99 -11.14
N VAL A 27 -11.55 -10.09 -9.87
CA VAL A 27 -11.24 -8.94 -9.02
C VAL A 27 -9.80 -9.06 -8.50
N LEU A 28 -8.94 -8.15 -8.93
CA LEU A 28 -7.57 -7.99 -8.45
C LEU A 28 -7.50 -6.84 -7.43
N ILE A 29 -7.00 -7.13 -6.23
CA ILE A 29 -6.56 -6.09 -5.29
C ILE A 29 -5.08 -5.83 -5.56
N PHE A 30 -4.76 -4.61 -6.01
CA PHE A 30 -3.40 -4.21 -6.34
C PHE A 30 -2.91 -3.17 -5.34
N ALA A 31 -1.95 -3.57 -4.51
CA ALA A 31 -1.36 -2.76 -3.44
C ALA A 31 0.13 -2.50 -3.76
N PRO A 32 0.43 -1.49 -4.60
CA PRO A 32 1.81 -1.05 -4.79
C PRO A 32 2.31 -0.41 -3.48
N GLY A 33 3.62 -0.49 -3.23
CA GLY A 33 4.21 0.37 -2.21
C GLY A 33 4.40 1.78 -2.73
N PHE A 34 5.32 2.54 -2.12
CA PHE A 34 5.61 3.89 -2.56
C PHE A 34 6.12 3.89 -4.01
N THR A 35 5.39 4.61 -4.86
CA THR A 35 5.69 4.80 -6.27
C THR A 35 6.24 6.20 -6.48
N SER A 36 7.25 6.35 -7.32
CA SER A 36 7.76 7.68 -7.70
C SER A 36 6.73 8.36 -8.61
N THR A 37 5.76 9.05 -8.00
CA THR A 37 4.72 9.81 -8.69
C THR A 37 4.68 11.22 -8.15
N ASN A 38 4.39 12.20 -9.02
CA ASN A 38 4.30 13.63 -8.67
C ASN A 38 3.24 13.97 -7.60
N VAL A 39 2.35 13.01 -7.26
CA VAL A 39 1.27 13.18 -6.27
C VAL A 39 1.80 13.64 -4.90
N ARG A 40 3.05 13.31 -4.55
CA ARG A 40 3.66 13.75 -3.27
C ARG A 40 4.27 15.15 -3.31
N LYS A 41 4.70 15.62 -4.49
CA LYS A 41 5.18 17.01 -4.66
C LYS A 41 4.04 18.01 -4.62
N THR A 42 2.85 17.57 -5.04
CA THR A 42 1.63 18.40 -5.08
C THR A 42 0.68 18.15 -3.90
N ALA A 43 0.99 17.20 -3.01
CA ALA A 43 0.20 16.97 -1.80
C ALA A 43 0.27 18.23 -0.93
N LEU A 44 -0.88 18.66 -0.39
CA LEU A 44 -0.92 19.78 0.52
C LEU A 44 -0.62 19.28 1.94
N VAL A 45 0.27 19.96 2.66
CA VAL A 45 0.47 19.77 4.10
C VAL A 45 -0.70 20.38 4.87
N ALA A 46 -0.78 20.12 6.19
CA ALA A 46 -1.94 20.46 7.02
C ALA A 46 -2.35 21.95 7.00
N ASN A 47 -1.44 22.84 6.63
CA ASN A 47 -1.66 24.29 6.49
C ASN A 47 -2.04 24.72 5.05
N GLY A 48 -2.25 23.79 4.13
CA GLY A 48 -2.63 24.06 2.75
C GLY A 48 -1.48 24.45 1.81
N THR A 49 -0.22 24.38 2.23
CA THR A 49 0.93 24.59 1.33
C THR A 49 1.37 23.29 0.66
N ALA A 50 2.02 23.37 -0.50
CA ALA A 50 2.56 22.18 -1.16
C ALA A 50 3.68 21.56 -0.32
N GLN A 51 3.65 20.23 -0.17
CA GLN A 51 4.59 19.46 0.64
C GLN A 51 6.04 19.53 0.13
N GLY A 52 6.26 19.88 -1.14
CA GLY A 52 7.61 20.06 -1.69
C GLY A 52 8.34 18.73 -1.88
N GLU A 53 9.47 18.54 -1.20
CA GLU A 53 10.29 17.33 -1.36
C GLU A 53 9.79 16.15 -0.51
N SER A 54 9.82 14.95 -1.09
CA SER A 54 9.45 13.73 -0.39
C SER A 54 10.50 13.41 0.69
N PRO A 55 10.11 13.21 1.97
CA PRO A 55 11.06 12.87 3.04
C PRO A 55 11.67 11.45 2.91
N ARG A 56 11.42 10.75 1.81
CA ARG A 56 11.91 9.39 1.54
C ARG A 56 12.81 9.37 0.31
N GLN A 57 13.91 8.62 0.39
CA GLN A 57 14.86 8.40 -0.71
C GLN A 57 14.15 7.84 -1.95
N GLU A 58 13.84 8.73 -2.91
CA GLU A 58 13.09 8.39 -4.14
C GLU A 58 13.85 7.41 -5.04
N GLY A 59 15.19 7.37 -4.96
CA GLY A 59 16.05 6.51 -5.78
C GLY A 59 15.85 5.00 -5.60
N LYS A 60 15.15 4.56 -4.55
CA LYS A 60 14.79 3.13 -4.33
C LYS A 60 13.34 2.80 -4.69
N MET A 61 12.56 3.77 -5.18
CA MET A 61 11.15 3.55 -5.51
C MET A 61 10.97 3.01 -6.93
N MET A 62 9.93 2.19 -7.10
CA MET A 62 9.54 1.68 -8.42
C MET A 62 8.93 2.81 -9.25
N THR A 63 9.27 2.87 -10.55
CA THR A 63 8.69 3.88 -11.46
C THR A 63 7.23 3.55 -11.77
N PRO A 64 6.40 4.54 -12.17
CA PRO A 64 5.01 4.30 -12.55
C PRO A 64 4.86 3.27 -13.67
N GLU A 65 5.79 3.25 -14.64
CA GLU A 65 5.79 2.33 -15.78
C GLU A 65 6.02 0.89 -15.31
N GLN A 66 6.93 0.69 -14.36
CA GLN A 66 7.18 -0.62 -13.75
C GLN A 66 5.94 -1.11 -12.99
N VAL A 67 5.30 -0.23 -12.21
CA VAL A 67 4.06 -0.53 -11.47
C VAL A 67 2.95 -0.93 -12.44
N ALA A 68 2.77 -0.20 -13.54
CA ALA A 68 1.79 -0.50 -14.58
C ALA A 68 2.06 -1.88 -15.23
N LYS A 69 3.32 -2.19 -15.56
CA LYS A 69 3.71 -3.51 -16.09
C LYS A 69 3.33 -4.64 -15.13
N HIS A 70 3.55 -4.46 -13.83
CA HIS A 70 3.15 -5.45 -12.83
C HIS A 70 1.63 -5.61 -12.73
N MET A 71 0.87 -4.51 -12.79
CA MET A 71 -0.59 -4.53 -12.76
C MET A 71 -1.16 -5.29 -13.96
N VAL A 72 -0.74 -4.94 -15.17
CA VAL A 72 -1.21 -5.60 -16.41
C VAL A 72 -0.90 -7.10 -16.38
N ARG A 73 0.31 -7.46 -15.95
CA ARG A 73 0.69 -8.88 -15.78
C ARG A 73 -0.19 -9.59 -14.75
N GLY A 74 -0.54 -8.91 -13.67
CA GLY A 74 -1.44 -9.40 -12.63
C GLY A 74 -2.84 -9.67 -13.14
N ILE A 75 -3.40 -8.74 -13.91
CA ILE A 75 -4.71 -8.85 -14.57
C ILE A 75 -4.71 -10.05 -15.52
N ARG A 76 -3.73 -10.14 -16.44
CA ARG A 76 -3.63 -11.25 -17.41
C ARG A 76 -3.54 -12.62 -16.75
N LYS A 77 -2.85 -12.71 -15.60
CA LYS A 77 -2.71 -13.96 -14.82
C LYS A 77 -3.86 -14.19 -13.83
N ARG A 78 -4.92 -13.38 -13.88
CA ARG A 78 -6.06 -13.39 -12.93
C ARG A 78 -5.62 -13.52 -11.46
N LYS A 79 -4.58 -12.78 -11.07
CA LYS A 79 -4.08 -12.81 -9.68
C LYS A 79 -5.14 -12.22 -8.73
N ARG A 80 -5.25 -12.79 -7.54
CA ARG A 80 -6.22 -12.32 -6.52
C ARG A 80 -5.75 -11.03 -5.84
N CYS A 81 -4.48 -11.01 -5.42
CA CYS A 81 -3.87 -9.90 -4.72
C CYS A 81 -2.40 -9.77 -5.15
N ILE A 82 -1.92 -8.53 -5.30
CA ILE A 82 -0.51 -8.23 -5.55
C ILE A 82 -0.07 -7.16 -4.56
N VAL A 83 0.95 -7.49 -3.77
CA VAL A 83 1.71 -6.55 -2.94
C VAL A 83 3.10 -6.43 -3.56
N LEU A 84 3.50 -5.24 -4.00
CA LEU A 84 4.74 -5.10 -4.79
C LEU A 84 6.01 -4.98 -3.94
N THR A 85 5.94 -4.34 -2.78
CA THR A 85 7.12 -4.12 -1.95
C THR A 85 7.49 -5.34 -1.14
N PHE A 86 8.80 -5.55 -0.97
CA PHE A 86 9.34 -6.59 -0.11
C PHE A 86 8.84 -6.42 1.34
N ASP A 87 8.90 -5.20 1.88
CA ASP A 87 8.39 -4.89 3.22
C ASP A 87 6.89 -5.16 3.36
N GLY A 88 6.11 -4.87 2.30
CA GLY A 88 4.68 -5.16 2.28
C GLY A 88 4.42 -6.67 2.31
N LYS A 89 5.16 -7.46 1.54
CA LYS A 89 5.06 -8.93 1.56
C LYS A 89 5.50 -9.50 2.91
N ALA A 90 6.60 -9.01 3.46
CA ALA A 90 7.10 -9.40 4.77
C ALA A 90 6.09 -9.07 5.87
N SER A 91 5.49 -7.88 5.84
CA SER A 91 4.44 -7.47 6.78
C SER A 91 3.23 -8.40 6.72
N VAL A 92 2.76 -8.76 5.51
CA VAL A 92 1.65 -9.71 5.35
C VAL A 92 2.01 -11.08 5.92
N PHE A 93 3.24 -11.54 5.70
CA PHE A 93 3.72 -12.82 6.21
C PHE A 93 3.87 -12.82 7.74
N ILE A 94 4.53 -11.81 8.31
CA ILE A 94 4.71 -11.68 9.76
C ILE A 94 3.35 -11.50 10.43
N LYS A 95 2.42 -10.70 9.88
CA LYS A 95 1.06 -10.56 10.42
C LYS A 95 0.37 -11.91 10.57
N LYS A 96 0.56 -12.81 9.61
CA LYS A 96 -0.08 -14.12 9.59
C LYS A 96 0.41 -15.04 10.72
N PHE A 97 1.69 -14.98 11.06
CA PHE A 97 2.30 -15.92 12.01
C PHE A 97 2.62 -15.30 13.38
N PHE A 98 2.91 -14.00 13.42
CA PHE A 98 3.36 -13.26 14.61
C PHE A 98 2.76 -11.84 14.63
N PRO A 99 1.43 -11.69 14.79
CA PRO A 99 0.78 -10.39 14.76
C PRO A 99 1.32 -9.41 15.81
N GLY A 100 1.54 -9.87 17.06
CA GLY A 100 2.08 -9.02 18.12
C GLY A 100 3.53 -8.56 17.89
N LEU A 101 4.32 -9.32 17.11
CA LEU A 101 5.66 -8.88 16.70
C LEU A 101 5.54 -7.76 15.67
N LEU A 102 4.65 -7.90 14.70
CA LEU A 102 4.42 -6.87 13.69
C LEU A 102 3.93 -5.56 14.32
N ASP A 103 3.03 -5.64 15.30
CA ASP A 103 2.53 -4.48 16.01
C ASP A 103 3.67 -3.74 16.72
N LYS A 104 4.57 -4.47 17.41
CA LYS A 104 5.78 -3.87 18.02
C LYS A 104 6.72 -3.27 16.99
N LEU A 105 6.94 -3.94 15.86
CA LEU A 105 7.80 -3.41 14.79
C LEU A 105 7.23 -2.12 14.21
N PHE A 106 5.91 -2.06 13.97
CA PHE A 106 5.26 -0.85 13.49
C PHE A 106 5.28 0.27 14.53
N TYR A 107 4.97 -0.03 15.79
CA TYR A 107 5.04 0.95 16.87
C TYR A 107 6.45 1.56 16.96
N ASN A 108 7.48 0.72 17.02
CA ASN A 108 8.87 1.15 17.09
C ASN A 108 9.33 1.91 15.84
N HIS A 109 8.81 1.58 14.65
CA HIS A 109 9.11 2.31 13.43
C HIS A 109 8.47 3.70 13.46
N MET A 110 7.20 3.80 13.87
CA MET A 110 6.49 5.07 14.00
C MET A 110 7.08 5.96 15.10
N ALA A 111 7.52 5.39 16.23
CA ALA A 111 8.18 6.13 17.31
C ALA A 111 9.53 6.76 16.90
N LYS A 112 10.17 6.22 15.86
CA LYS A 112 11.44 6.74 15.32
C LYS A 112 11.27 7.83 14.25
N GLU A 113 10.04 8.11 13.81
CA GLU A 113 9.81 9.22 12.87
C GLU A 113 9.97 10.58 13.60
N PRO A 114 10.56 11.60 12.93
CA PRO A 114 10.63 12.95 13.50
C PRO A 114 9.22 13.44 13.89
N ASP A 115 9.09 14.06 15.05
CA ASP A 115 7.82 14.57 15.61
C ASP A 115 6.73 13.51 15.89
N SER A 116 7.13 12.26 16.13
CA SER A 116 6.19 11.20 16.50
C SER A 116 5.53 11.42 17.86
N PRO A 117 4.19 11.25 17.99
CA PRO A 117 3.50 11.28 19.28
C PRO A 117 3.70 9.99 20.09
N PHE A 118 4.36 8.98 19.51
CA PHE A 118 4.64 7.69 20.14
C PHE A 118 6.05 7.72 20.76
N ARG A 119 6.21 7.28 22.01
CA ARG A 119 7.50 7.23 22.75
C ARG A 119 7.82 5.83 23.23
#